data_AF-A0A5E5QRP5-F1
#
_entry.id   AF-A0A5E5QRP5-F1
#
_cell.length_a   1.000
_cell.length_b   1.000
_cell.length_c   1.000
_cell.angle_alpha   90.00
_cell.angle_beta   90.00
_cell.angle_gamma   90.00
#
_symmetry.space_group_name_H-M   'P 1'
#
loop_
_entity.id
_entity.type
_entity.pdbx_description
1 polymer ?
#
loop_
_entity_poly.entity_id
_entity_poly.type
_entity_poly.pdbx_seq_one_letter_code
_entity_poly.pdbx_strand_id
1 'polypeptide(L)'
;MQLIHLYNQIFTYLHKYTDDIFKLFLRLYVADAFFRAGLTKFGSWDSELPFLSSGAQYLFENEYQVPLIPWELAAYLGTAAELILPIFLVVGLATRLMAFNLFVFNIIAVVSYPVIWQGGYYDHKLWGVMLLVVVIYGQGKVSLDHIICKKCH
;
A
#
# COMPACT_ATOMS: atom_id res chain seq x y z
N MET A 1 -3.10 29.54 -31.56
CA MET A 1 -4.06 28.40 -31.55
C MET A 1 -3.41 27.06 -31.88
N GLN A 2 -2.56 26.93 -32.91
CA GLN A 2 -1.93 25.65 -33.30
C GLN A 2 -1.05 25.01 -32.21
N LEU A 3 -0.25 25.80 -31.48
CA LEU A 3 0.61 25.29 -30.41
C LEU A 3 -0.18 24.65 -29.25
N ILE A 4 -1.31 25.27 -28.86
CA ILE A 4 -2.21 24.77 -27.82
C ILE A 4 -2.90 23.48 -28.30
N HIS A 5 -3.27 23.40 -29.57
CA HIS A 5 -3.87 22.20 -30.13
C HIS A 5 -2.89 21.03 -30.15
N LEU A 6 -1.64 21.27 -30.56
CA LEU A 6 -0.57 20.28 -30.52
C LEU A 6 -0.30 19.80 -29.09
N TYR A 7 -0.19 20.72 -28.13
CA TYR A 7 -0.04 20.40 -26.71
C TYR A 7 -1.17 19.48 -26.22
N ASN A 8 -2.42 19.85 -26.47
CA ASN A 8 -3.58 19.06 -26.05
C ASN A 8 -3.61 17.68 -26.72
N GLN A 9 -3.26 17.57 -28.00
CA GLN A 9 -3.19 16.29 -28.71
C GLN A 9 -2.15 15.36 -28.08
N ILE A 10 -0.94 15.86 -27.83
CA ILE A 10 0.15 15.09 -27.22
C ILE A 10 -0.31 14.51 -25.87
N PHE A 11 -0.84 15.35 -24.97
CA PHE A 11 -1.26 14.91 -23.65
C PHE A 11 -2.51 14.02 -23.67
N THR A 12 -3.40 14.19 -24.66
CA THR A 12 -4.55 13.28 -24.84
C THR A 12 -4.08 11.88 -25.23
N TYR A 13 -3.13 11.76 -26.16
CA TYR A 13 -2.58 10.45 -26.53
C TYR A 13 -1.79 9.83 -25.40
N LEU A 14 -0.95 10.61 -24.72
CA LEU A 14 -0.20 10.14 -23.56
C LEU A 14 -1.14 9.58 -22.51
N HIS A 15 -2.14 10.35 -22.09
CA HIS A 15 -3.14 9.89 -21.11
C HIS A 15 -3.86 8.61 -21.57
N LYS A 16 -4.30 8.55 -22.83
CA LYS A 16 -5.02 7.39 -23.38
C LYS A 16 -4.24 6.07 -23.24
N TYR A 17 -2.91 6.12 -23.40
CA TYR A 17 -2.07 4.92 -23.39
C TYR A 17 -1.39 4.66 -22.04
N THR A 18 -1.12 5.70 -21.24
CA THR A 18 -0.34 5.55 -20.01
C THR A 18 -1.18 5.51 -18.74
N ASP A 19 -2.44 5.95 -18.74
CA ASP A 19 -3.25 6.04 -17.51
C ASP A 19 -3.39 4.68 -16.79
N ASP A 20 -3.73 3.63 -17.54
CA ASP A 20 -3.90 2.28 -16.98
C ASP A 20 -2.56 1.69 -16.51
N ILE A 21 -1.50 1.90 -17.29
CA ILE A 21 -0.15 1.43 -16.97
C ILE A 21 0.36 2.12 -15.71
N PHE A 22 0.13 3.43 -15.60
CA PHE A 22 0.54 4.22 -14.45
C PHE A 22 -0.18 3.76 -13.19
N LYS A 23 -1.52 3.59 -13.23
CA LYS A 23 -2.29 3.07 -12.09
C LYS A 23 -1.85 1.67 -11.67
N LEU A 24 -1.54 0.79 -12.62
CA LEU A 24 -0.99 -0.53 -12.31
C LEU A 24 0.39 -0.42 -11.66
N PHE A 25 1.28 0.40 -12.22
CA PHE A 25 2.62 0.63 -11.67
C PHE A 25 2.55 1.11 -10.22
N LEU A 26 1.71 2.11 -9.92
CA LEU A 26 1.54 2.60 -8.54
C LEU A 26 1.11 1.49 -7.57
N ARG A 27 0.17 0.65 -7.99
CA ARG A 27 -0.31 -0.48 -7.17
C ARG A 27 0.80 -1.49 -6.93
N LEU A 28 1.53 -1.88 -7.96
CA LEU A 28 2.64 -2.84 -7.84
C LEU A 28 3.78 -2.29 -6.99
N TYR A 29 4.17 -1.04 -7.19
CA TYR A 29 5.28 -0.41 -6.48
C TYR A 29 5.01 -0.32 -4.99
N VAL A 30 3.84 0.20 -4.60
CA VAL A 30 3.49 0.29 -3.18
C VAL A 30 3.23 -1.10 -2.59
N ALA A 31 2.59 -2.00 -3.34
CA ALA A 31 2.36 -3.35 -2.85
C ALA A 31 3.66 -4.10 -2.53
N ASP A 32 4.70 -3.98 -3.38
CA ASP A 32 6.00 -4.59 -3.13
C ASP A 32 6.64 -4.07 -1.84
N ALA A 33 6.58 -2.76 -1.58
CA ALA A 33 7.12 -2.16 -0.37
C ALA A 33 6.46 -2.72 0.91
N PHE A 34 5.13 -2.69 0.98
CA PHE A 34 4.40 -3.21 2.15
C PHE A 34 4.54 -4.73 2.29
N PHE A 35 4.49 -5.47 1.19
CA PHE A 35 4.60 -6.93 1.23
C PHE A 35 5.96 -7.38 1.74
N ARG A 36 7.05 -6.75 1.28
CA ARG A 36 8.40 -7.00 1.81
C ARG A 36 8.50 -6.65 3.29
N ALA A 37 7.90 -5.54 3.73
CA ALA A 37 7.87 -5.16 5.13
C ALA A 37 7.08 -6.15 6.01
N GLY A 38 6.05 -6.78 5.47
CA GLY A 38 5.32 -7.86 6.15
C GLY A 38 6.12 -9.16 6.22
N LEU A 39 6.86 -9.50 5.16
CA LEU A 39 7.70 -10.70 5.13
C LEU A 39 8.82 -10.68 6.18
N THR A 40 9.35 -9.51 6.55
CA THR A 40 10.34 -9.42 7.65
C THR A 40 9.73 -9.68 9.02
N LYS A 41 8.41 -9.51 9.16
CA LYS A 41 7.67 -9.76 10.39
C LYS A 41 7.13 -11.18 10.51
N PHE A 42 7.14 -11.93 9.41
CA PHE A 42 6.64 -13.30 9.36
C PHE A 42 7.79 -14.32 9.48
N GLY A 43 7.57 -15.41 10.23
CA GLY A 43 8.39 -16.63 10.03
C GLY A 43 9.08 -17.26 11.24
N SER A 44 8.77 -16.86 12.49
CA SER A 44 9.20 -17.63 13.67
C SER A 44 8.02 -18.41 14.26
N TRP A 45 8.12 -19.73 14.24
CA TRP A 45 7.09 -20.64 14.77
C TRP A 45 7.36 -21.07 16.22
N ASP A 46 8.61 -20.91 16.67
CA ASP A 46 9.08 -21.26 18.02
C ASP A 46 9.11 -20.03 18.96
N SER A 47 8.58 -18.89 18.53
CA SER A 47 8.52 -17.66 19.32
C SER A 47 7.29 -17.64 20.24
N GLU A 48 7.28 -16.73 21.22
CA GLU A 48 6.16 -16.60 22.17
C GLU A 48 4.83 -16.33 21.47
N LEU A 49 4.86 -15.50 20.41
CA LEU A 49 3.76 -15.30 19.49
C LEU A 49 4.01 -16.02 18.15
N PRO A 50 3.39 -17.18 17.91
CA PRO A 50 3.58 -17.93 16.67
C PRO A 50 3.31 -17.08 15.43
N PHE A 51 3.98 -17.39 14.31
CA PHE A 51 3.92 -16.69 13.02
C PHE A 51 4.61 -15.32 12.98
N LEU A 52 4.83 -14.67 14.12
CA LEU A 52 5.57 -13.42 14.22
C LEU A 52 7.05 -13.70 14.45
N SER A 53 7.92 -13.03 13.70
CA SER A 53 9.36 -13.11 13.90
C SER A 53 9.76 -12.52 15.25
N SER A 54 10.82 -13.03 15.87
CA SER A 54 11.32 -12.49 17.14
C SER A 54 11.70 -11.00 17.03
N GLY A 55 12.19 -10.58 15.87
CA GLY A 55 12.46 -9.17 15.58
C GLY A 55 11.19 -8.31 15.55
N ALA A 56 10.09 -8.81 14.98
CA ALA A 56 8.81 -8.11 15.03
C ALA A 56 8.29 -8.01 16.46
N GLN A 57 8.37 -9.09 17.25
CA GLN A 57 7.93 -9.06 18.66
C GLN A 57 8.71 -8.01 19.45
N TYR A 58 10.04 -8.01 19.35
CA TYR A 58 10.89 -7.03 19.99
C TYR A 58 10.50 -5.59 19.60
N LEU A 59 10.36 -5.33 18.29
CA LEU A 59 10.00 -3.99 17.81
C LEU A 59 8.64 -3.55 18.32
N PHE A 60 7.62 -4.41 18.26
CA PHE A 60 6.27 -4.03 18.69
C PHE A 60 6.17 -3.81 20.21
N GLU A 61 6.87 -4.62 21.00
CA GLU A 61 6.88 -4.53 22.45
C GLU A 61 7.67 -3.30 22.95
N ASN A 62 8.83 -3.03 22.34
CA ASN A 62 9.82 -2.10 22.92
C ASN A 62 9.93 -0.78 22.16
N GLU A 63 9.64 -0.74 20.86
CA GLU A 63 9.95 0.42 20.00
C GLU A 63 8.68 1.07 19.41
N TYR A 64 7.66 0.28 19.07
CA TYR A 64 6.41 0.81 18.53
C TYR A 64 5.54 1.41 19.64
N GLN A 65 5.02 2.60 19.38
CA GLN A 65 4.08 3.31 20.23
C GLN A 65 2.65 2.97 19.79
N VAL A 66 2.04 1.98 20.44
CA VAL A 66 0.68 1.48 20.13
C VAL A 66 -0.26 1.63 21.33
N PRO A 67 -0.63 2.86 21.74
CA PRO A 67 -1.30 3.11 23.02
C PRO A 67 -2.76 2.63 23.10
N LEU A 68 -3.36 2.27 21.96
CA LEU A 68 -4.80 1.96 21.87
C LEU A 68 -5.12 0.47 22.08
N ILE A 69 -4.17 -0.41 21.77
CA ILE A 69 -4.37 -1.87 21.79
C ILE A 69 -3.11 -2.56 22.32
N PRO A 70 -3.21 -3.79 22.85
CA PRO A 70 -2.03 -4.58 23.21
C PRO A 70 -1.08 -4.72 22.03
N TRP A 71 0.22 -4.68 22.31
CA TRP A 71 1.25 -4.67 21.26
C TRP A 71 1.26 -5.97 20.46
N GLU A 72 0.86 -7.09 21.06
CA GLU A 72 0.73 -8.40 20.43
C GLU A 72 -0.34 -8.35 19.33
N LEU A 73 -1.49 -7.74 19.64
CA LEU A 73 -2.56 -7.56 18.67
C LEU A 73 -2.14 -6.59 17.56
N ALA A 74 -1.42 -5.51 17.91
CA ALA A 74 -0.88 -4.59 16.93
C ALA A 74 0.12 -5.28 15.98
N ALA A 75 0.97 -6.17 16.50
CA ALA A 75 1.94 -6.92 15.72
C ALA A 75 1.28 -7.85 14.71
N TYR A 76 0.24 -8.60 15.13
CA TYR A 76 -0.54 -9.45 14.24
C TYR A 76 -1.28 -8.64 13.18
N LEU A 77 -2.00 -7.59 13.58
CA LEU A 77 -2.78 -6.76 12.66
C LEU A 77 -1.87 -6.03 11.66
N GLY A 78 -0.73 -5.50 12.11
CA GLY A 78 0.23 -4.83 11.25
C GLY A 78 0.84 -5.79 10.22
N THR A 79 1.30 -6.96 10.67
CA THR A 79 1.84 -8.00 9.78
C THR A 79 0.79 -8.50 8.78
N ALA A 80 -0.44 -8.74 9.24
CA ALA A 80 -1.54 -9.14 8.36
C ALA A 80 -1.89 -8.06 7.34
N ALA A 81 -1.95 -6.79 7.75
CA ALA A 81 -2.22 -5.67 6.85
C ALA A 81 -1.17 -5.58 5.74
N GLU A 82 0.10 -5.73 6.08
CA GLU A 82 1.24 -5.70 5.14
C GLU A 82 1.32 -6.91 4.21
N LEU A 83 0.87 -8.09 4.65
CA LEU A 83 0.90 -9.29 3.80
C LEU A 83 -0.35 -9.43 2.93
N ILE A 84 -1.51 -9.06 3.45
CA ILE A 84 -2.79 -9.34 2.79
C ILE A 84 -3.22 -8.18 1.89
N LEU A 85 -3.27 -6.95 2.39
CA LEU A 85 -3.83 -5.82 1.63
C LEU A 85 -3.07 -5.55 0.31
N PRO A 86 -1.72 -5.64 0.26
CA PRO A 86 -0.98 -5.51 -0.98
C PRO A 86 -1.38 -6.52 -2.06
N ILE A 87 -1.72 -7.77 -1.68
CA ILE A 87 -2.15 -8.79 -2.64
C ILE A 87 -3.45 -8.37 -3.32
N PHE A 88 -4.44 -7.93 -2.53
CA PHE A 88 -5.70 -7.42 -3.07
C PHE A 88 -5.49 -6.17 -3.93
N LEU A 89 -4.56 -5.30 -3.54
CA LEU A 89 -4.20 -4.11 -4.30
C LEU A 89 -3.59 -4.46 -5.67
N VAL A 90 -2.65 -5.42 -5.73
CA VAL A 90 -2.05 -5.92 -6.98
C VAL A 90 -3.10 -6.51 -7.90
N VAL A 91 -3.89 -7.44 -7.38
CA VAL A 91 -4.98 -8.09 -8.13
C VAL A 91 -6.04 -7.07 -8.57
N GLY A 92 -6.15 -5.95 -7.84
CA GLY A 92 -7.10 -4.89 -8.11
C GLY A 92 -8.52 -5.30 -7.74
N LEU A 93 -8.68 -5.87 -6.54
CA LEU A 93 -9.96 -6.23 -5.95
C LEU A 93 -10.26 -5.29 -4.77
N ALA A 94 -11.44 -4.67 -4.77
CA ALA A 94 -11.80 -3.59 -3.85
C ALA A 94 -10.73 -2.49 -3.78
N THR A 95 -10.15 -2.11 -4.93
CA THR A 95 -8.90 -1.38 -5.07
C THR A 95 -8.86 -0.08 -4.26
N ARG A 96 -9.92 0.73 -4.32
CA ARG A 96 -9.99 2.00 -3.57
C ARG A 96 -10.00 1.77 -2.07
N LEU A 97 -10.72 0.75 -1.60
CA LEU A 97 -10.80 0.40 -0.20
C LEU A 97 -9.46 -0.12 0.32
N MET A 98 -8.81 -1.01 -0.44
CA MET A 98 -7.49 -1.55 -0.08
C MET A 98 -6.42 -0.46 -0.04
N ALA A 99 -6.40 0.44 -1.03
CA ALA A 99 -5.48 1.57 -1.07
C ALA A 99 -5.73 2.53 0.11
N PHE A 100 -6.99 2.79 0.47
CA PHE A 100 -7.33 3.64 1.60
C PHE A 100 -6.86 3.03 2.93
N ASN A 101 -7.10 1.74 3.14
CA ASN A 101 -6.65 1.04 4.34
C ASN A 101 -5.11 1.04 4.46
N LEU A 102 -4.40 0.79 3.36
CA LEU A 102 -2.93 0.90 3.34
C LEU A 102 -2.45 2.34 3.57
N PHE A 103 -3.20 3.35 3.11
CA PHE A 103 -2.85 4.75 3.36
C PHE A 103 -2.96 5.11 4.85
N VAL A 104 -4.04 4.68 5.50
CA VAL A 104 -4.21 4.86 6.95
C VAL A 104 -3.14 4.08 7.71
N PHE A 105 -2.88 2.83 7.32
CA PHE A 105 -1.84 2.00 7.91
C PHE A 105 -0.44 2.62 7.75
N ASN A 106 -0.14 3.23 6.60
CA ASN A 106 1.09 3.96 6.35
C ASN A 106 1.29 5.13 7.34
N ILE A 107 0.23 5.87 7.64
CA ILE A 107 0.27 6.95 8.64
C ILE A 107 0.52 6.36 10.03
N ILE A 108 -0.20 5.30 10.39
CA ILE A 108 -0.04 4.62 11.68
C ILE A 108 1.41 4.17 11.84
N ALA A 109 2.01 3.50 10.85
CA ALA A 109 3.39 3.04 10.89
C ALA A 109 4.39 4.17 11.17
N VAL A 110 4.27 5.30 10.45
CA VAL A 110 5.15 6.47 10.63
C VAL A 110 4.99 7.09 12.02
N VAL A 111 3.76 7.17 12.54
CA VAL A 111 3.49 7.75 13.86
C VAL A 111 3.93 6.81 14.97
N SER A 112 3.71 5.51 14.81
CA SER A 112 3.99 4.51 15.85
C SER A 112 5.47 4.18 15.96
N TYR A 113 6.29 4.34 14.92
CA TYR A 113 7.70 3.96 14.95
C TYR A 113 8.61 5.13 14.50
N PRO A 114 9.02 6.01 15.44
CA PRO A 114 9.78 7.24 15.14
C PRO A 114 11.12 7.02 14.42
N VAL A 115 11.72 5.83 14.50
CA VAL A 115 12.94 5.48 13.77
C VAL A 115 12.75 5.63 12.25
N ILE A 116 11.53 5.44 11.74
CA ILE A 116 11.20 5.69 10.32
C ILE A 116 11.56 7.13 9.93
N TRP A 117 11.52 8.11 10.84
CA TRP A 117 11.72 9.51 10.51
C TRP A 117 13.13 9.82 9.99
N GLN A 118 14.11 9.01 10.37
CA GLN A 118 15.51 9.21 9.98
C GLN A 118 15.85 8.55 8.64
N GLY A 119 15.18 7.46 8.27
CA GLY A 119 15.55 6.65 7.09
C GLY A 119 14.42 6.38 6.10
N GLY A 120 13.20 6.14 6.57
CA GLY A 120 12.06 5.73 5.73
C GLY A 120 11.02 6.83 5.46
N TYR A 121 11.18 8.02 6.05
CA TYR A 121 10.14 9.06 6.02
C TYR A 121 9.74 9.49 4.60
N TYR A 122 10.72 9.66 3.72
CA TYR A 122 10.47 10.05 2.34
C TYR A 122 9.81 8.93 1.53
N ASP A 123 10.14 7.68 1.82
CA ASP A 123 9.49 6.52 1.20
C ASP A 123 8.02 6.45 1.61
N HIS A 124 7.72 6.56 2.91
CA HIS A 124 6.34 6.58 3.41
C HIS A 124 5.54 7.78 2.89
N LYS A 125 6.17 8.94 2.66
CA LYS A 125 5.54 10.08 1.97
C LYS A 125 5.19 9.72 0.53
N LEU A 126 6.14 9.14 -0.21
CA LEU A 126 5.95 8.74 -1.59
C LEU A 126 4.83 7.70 -1.70
N TRP A 127 4.90 6.63 -0.91
CA TRP A 127 3.88 5.58 -0.88
C TRP A 127 2.51 6.14 -0.48
N GLY A 128 2.45 7.05 0.48
CA GLY A 128 1.22 7.73 0.86
C GLY A 128 0.58 8.50 -0.30
N VAL A 129 1.37 9.27 -1.05
CA VAL A 129 0.88 9.99 -2.25
C VAL A 129 0.43 9.01 -3.33
N MET A 130 1.20 7.94 -3.59
CA MET A 130 0.83 6.92 -4.57
C MET A 130 -0.49 6.22 -4.20
N LEU A 131 -0.67 5.85 -2.93
CA LEU A 131 -1.92 5.27 -2.42
C LEU A 131 -3.08 6.25 -2.58
N LEU A 132 -2.87 7.53 -2.27
CA LEU A 132 -3.91 8.55 -2.43
C LEU A 132 -4.31 8.73 -3.90
N VAL A 133 -3.36 8.66 -4.84
CA VAL A 133 -3.65 8.64 -6.27
C VAL A 133 -4.52 7.43 -6.63
N VAL A 134 -4.21 6.24 -6.11
CA VAL A 134 -5.05 5.05 -6.35
C VAL A 134 -6.44 5.20 -5.71
N VAL A 135 -6.54 5.80 -4.52
CA VAL A 135 -7.83 6.09 -3.86
C VAL A 135 -8.68 7.04 -4.69
N ILE A 136 -8.11 8.10 -5.27
CA ILE A 136 -8.82 9.13 -6.02
C ILE A 136 -9.15 8.68 -7.45
N TYR A 137 -8.18 8.13 -8.17
CA TYR A 137 -8.30 7.81 -9.59
C TYR A 137 -8.70 6.34 -9.87
N GLY A 138 -8.60 5.47 -8.87
CA GLY A 138 -9.10 4.10 -8.91
C GLY A 138 -8.17 3.09 -9.60
N GLN A 139 -8.78 1.97 -10.00
CA GLN A 139 -8.12 0.69 -10.33
C GLN A 139 -7.45 0.56 -11.72
N GLY A 140 -7.93 1.31 -12.72
CA GLY A 140 -7.55 1.09 -14.13
C GLY A 140 -8.12 -0.21 -14.73
N LYS A 141 -7.94 -0.40 -16.04
CA LYS A 141 -8.50 -1.55 -16.79
C LYS A 141 -7.90 -2.90 -16.40
N VAL A 142 -6.66 -2.92 -15.91
CA VAL A 142 -5.96 -4.14 -15.49
C VAL A 142 -6.26 -4.41 -14.01
N SER A 143 -7.50 -4.77 -13.70
CA SER A 143 -7.96 -5.05 -12.32
C SER A 143 -9.14 -6.01 -12.32
N LEU A 144 -9.27 -6.84 -11.27
CA LEU A 144 -10.46 -7.68 -11.11
C LEU A 144 -11.73 -6.85 -10.97
N ASP A 145 -11.68 -5.72 -10.26
CA ASP A 145 -12.80 -4.80 -10.14
C ASP A 145 -13.29 -4.35 -11.53
N HIS A 146 -12.40 -4.15 -12.53
CA HIS A 146 -12.81 -3.74 -13.87
C HIS A 146 -13.53 -4.89 -14.60
N ILE A 147 -13.03 -6.12 -14.44
CA ILE A 147 -13.63 -7.32 -15.03
C ILE A 147 -15.01 -7.59 -14.42
N ILE A 148 -15.14 -7.46 -13.09
CA ILE A 148 -16.40 -7.67 -12.36
C ILE A 148 -17.42 -6.62 -12.78
N CYS A 149 -17.08 -5.33 -12.75
CA CYS A 149 -18.01 -4.25 -13.13
C CYS A 149 -18.42 -4.32 -14.61
N LYS A 150 -17.57 -4.82 -15.52
CA LYS A 150 -17.94 -5.04 -16.93
C LYS A 150 -19.00 -6.12 -17.13
N LYS A 151 -19.12 -7.07 -16.20
CA LYS A 151 -20.12 -8.15 -16.25
C LYS A 151 -21.46 -7.77 -15.60
N CYS A 152 -21.54 -6.60 -14.96
CA CYS A 152 -22.77 -6.08 -14.36
C CYS A 152 -23.61 -5.22 -15.32
N HIS A 153 -23.22 -5.15 -16.60
CA HIS A 153 -23.99 -4.60 -17.72
C HIS A 153 -24.22 -5.70 -18.76
#